data_AF-A0A535DYB9-F1
#
_entry.id   AF-A0A535DYB9-F1
#
_cell.length_a   1.000
_cell.length_b   1.000
_cell.length_c   1.000
_cell.angle_alpha   90.00
_cell.angle_beta   90.00
_cell.angle_gamma   90.00
#
_symmetry.space_group_name_H-M   'P 1'
#
loop_
_entity.id
_entity.type
_entity.pdbx_description
1 polymer ?
#
loop_
_entity_poly.entity_id
_entity_poly.type
_entity_poly.pdbx_seq_one_letter_code
_entity_poly.pdbx_strand_id
1 'polypeptide(L)'
;MRAEDNGKPRLLTPREAADIAGELGEEDFEARLESLCVKWVADEAETLTEASLMLRDFAEWLLELELDGWQLVDPVDGGHGLMVNEDPEKQLSRPA
;
A
#
# COMPACT_ATOMS: atom_id res chain seq x y z
N MET A 1 -26.67 4.91 17.55
CA MET A 1 -26.62 5.77 16.35
C MET A 1 -25.31 5.42 15.67
N ARG A 2 -25.34 4.55 14.64
CA ARG A 2 -24.13 4.13 13.92
C ARG A 2 -23.89 5.20 12.85
N ALA A 3 -22.71 5.81 12.86
CA ALA A 3 -22.31 6.71 11.79
C ALA A 3 -22.36 5.91 10.48
N GLU A 4 -23.05 6.44 9.48
CA GLU A 4 -23.03 5.89 8.14
C GLU A 4 -21.61 6.06 7.61
N ASP A 5 -20.96 4.91 7.38
CA ASP A 5 -19.64 4.84 6.81
C ASP A 5 -19.75 5.24 5.34
N ASN A 6 -19.14 6.37 4.96
CA ASN A 6 -19.35 7.03 3.67
C ASN A 6 -18.67 6.30 2.48
N GLY A 7 -18.42 5.00 2.59
CA GLY A 7 -17.75 4.18 1.56
C GLY A 7 -16.35 4.67 1.20
N LYS A 8 -15.77 5.59 1.99
CA LYS A 8 -14.40 6.05 1.83
C LYS A 8 -13.51 5.16 2.68
N PRO A 9 -12.45 4.58 2.13
CA PRO A 9 -11.52 3.75 2.88
C PRO A 9 -10.99 4.52 4.09
N ARG A 10 -10.97 3.86 5.24
CA ARG A 10 -10.41 4.44 6.45
C ARG A 10 -8.89 4.40 6.34
N LEU A 11 -8.25 5.52 6.66
CA LEU A 11 -6.80 5.56 6.85
C LEU A 11 -6.45 4.85 8.15
N LEU A 12 -5.67 3.77 8.08
CA LEU A 12 -5.14 3.10 9.27
C LEU A 12 -3.87 3.81 9.72
N THR A 13 -3.70 3.91 11.04
CA THR A 13 -2.39 4.22 11.60
C THR A 13 -1.43 3.04 11.43
N PRO A 14 -0.10 3.24 11.46
CA PRO A 14 0.86 2.14 11.39
C PRO A 14 0.63 1.06 12.44
N ARG A 15 0.17 1.45 13.64
CA ARG A 15 -0.17 0.50 14.71
C ARG A 15 -1.40 -0.33 14.36
N GLU A 16 -2.45 0.28 13.83
CA GLU A 16 -3.66 -0.46 13.40
C GLU A 16 -3.36 -1.39 12.23
N ALA A 17 -2.49 -0.99 11.30
CA ALA A 17 -2.03 -1.85 10.21
C ALA A 17 -1.26 -3.07 10.75
N ALA A 18 -0.36 -2.86 11.71
CA ALA A 18 0.37 -3.94 12.38
C ALA A 18 -0.55 -4.86 13.20
N ASP A 19 -1.54 -4.29 13.91
CA ASP A 19 -2.52 -5.07 14.67
C ASP A 19 -3.36 -5.96 13.74
N ILE A 20 -3.85 -5.43 12.60
CA ILE A 20 -4.56 -6.21 11.58
C ILE A 20 -3.68 -7.34 11.05
N ALA A 21 -2.43 -7.03 10.66
CA ALA A 21 -1.51 -8.03 10.13
C ALA A 21 -1.18 -9.12 11.16
N GLY A 22 -1.08 -8.77 12.44
CA GLY A 22 -0.82 -9.71 13.54
C GLY A 22 -2.00 -10.62 13.90
N GLU A 23 -3.23 -10.24 13.52
CA GLU A 23 -4.44 -11.04 13.72
C GLU A 23 -4.74 -12.01 12.57
N LEU A 24 -4.04 -11.89 11.43
CA LEU A 24 -4.22 -12.78 10.29
C LEU A 24 -3.70 -14.19 10.60
N GLY A 25 -4.51 -15.21 10.30
CA GLY A 25 -4.04 -16.59 10.24
C GLY A 25 -3.16 -16.82 9.00
N GLU A 26 -2.40 -17.92 8.96
CA GLU A 26 -1.48 -18.24 7.85
C GLU A 26 -2.16 -18.18 6.46
N GLU A 27 -3.39 -18.67 6.35
CA GLU A 27 -4.14 -18.67 5.07
C GLU A 27 -4.57 -17.25 4.63
N ASP A 28 -4.91 -16.37 5.57
CA ASP A 28 -5.31 -14.99 5.27
C ASP A 28 -4.10 -14.08 5.07
N PHE A 29 -2.95 -14.43 5.67
CA PHE A 29 -1.70 -13.68 5.58
C PHE A 29 -1.23 -13.57 4.14
N GLU A 30 -1.21 -14.68 3.40
CA GLU A 30 -0.83 -14.71 1.98
C GLU A 30 -1.86 -14.05 1.07
N ALA A 31 -3.14 -14.01 1.47
CA ALA A 31 -4.22 -13.46 0.67
C ALA A 31 -4.42 -11.95 0.84
N ARG A 32 -4.05 -11.39 2.00
CA ARG A 32 -4.36 -10.00 2.37
C ARG A 32 -3.15 -9.08 2.48
N LEU A 33 -1.94 -9.62 2.58
CA LEU A 33 -0.73 -8.81 2.55
C LEU A 33 -0.17 -8.74 1.13
N GLU A 34 0.06 -7.51 0.70
CA GLU A 34 0.64 -7.25 -0.62
C GLU A 34 2.05 -6.67 -0.44
N SER A 35 3.00 -7.18 -1.22
CA SER A 35 4.36 -6.65 -1.22
C SER A 35 4.49 -5.54 -2.25
N LEU A 36 5.00 -4.39 -1.79
CA LEU A 36 5.30 -3.25 -2.63
C LEU A 36 6.82 -3.07 -2.73
N CYS A 37 7.36 -3.12 -3.95
CA CYS A 37 8.74 -2.73 -4.22
C CYS A 37 8.81 -1.21 -4.39
N VAL A 38 9.59 -0.53 -3.54
CA VAL A 38 9.82 0.93 -3.62
C VAL A 38 11.25 1.27 -4.08
N LYS A 39 12.07 0.25 -4.35
CA LYS A 39 13.42 0.41 -4.89
C LYS A 39 13.37 0.36 -6.41
N TRP A 40 14.32 1.02 -7.09
CA TRP A 40 14.44 1.03 -8.57
C TRP A 40 13.33 1.77 -9.32
N VAL A 41 12.59 2.67 -8.66
CA VAL A 41 11.46 3.41 -9.25
C VAL A 41 11.85 4.23 -10.50
N ALA A 42 13.06 4.76 -10.53
CA ALA A 42 13.58 5.54 -11.66
C ALA A 42 14.63 4.77 -12.46
N ASP A 43 14.62 3.43 -12.38
CA ASP A 43 15.45 2.62 -13.26
C ASP A 43 15.04 2.87 -14.72
N GLU A 44 16.00 2.77 -15.65
CA GLU A 44 15.82 3.07 -17.08
C GLU A 44 15.63 4.56 -17.47
N ALA A 45 15.61 5.51 -16.53
CA ALA A 45 15.58 6.93 -16.88
C ALA A 45 16.87 7.35 -17.63
N GLU A 46 16.73 7.94 -18.82
CA GLU A 46 17.88 8.40 -19.63
C GLU A 46 18.30 9.84 -19.28
N THR A 47 17.39 10.61 -18.67
CA THR A 47 17.63 11.98 -18.25
C THR A 47 17.19 12.26 -16.81
N LEU A 48 17.74 13.34 -16.22
CA LEU A 48 17.31 13.81 -14.89
C LEU A 48 15.83 14.20 -14.87
N THR A 49 15.31 14.73 -15.99
CA THR A 49 13.90 15.10 -16.11
C THR A 49 13.01 13.86 -16.08
N GLU A 50 13.35 12.81 -16.83
CA GLU A 50 12.61 11.54 -16.80
C GLU A 50 12.64 10.91 -15.42
N ALA A 51 13.81 10.81 -14.78
CA ALA A 51 13.92 10.28 -13.42
C ALA A 51 13.03 11.05 -12.43
N SER A 52 12.98 12.39 -12.55
CA SER A 52 12.12 13.23 -11.70
C SER A 52 10.63 12.98 -11.92
N LEU A 53 10.20 12.73 -13.16
CA LEU A 53 8.81 12.46 -13.49
C LEU A 53 8.40 11.07 -12.96
N MET A 54 9.23 10.06 -13.16
CA MET A 54 8.97 8.70 -12.64
C MET A 54 8.83 8.70 -11.11
N LEU A 55 9.72 9.40 -10.40
CA LEU A 55 9.64 9.53 -8.93
C LEU A 55 8.37 10.27 -8.49
N ARG A 56 7.97 11.32 -9.21
CA ARG A 56 6.75 12.08 -8.90
C ARG A 56 5.51 11.21 -9.11
N ASP A 57 5.40 10.56 -10.26
CA ASP A 57 4.24 9.74 -10.61
C ASP A 57 4.13 8.55 -9.63
N PHE A 58 5.26 7.97 -9.20
CA PHE A 58 5.27 6.95 -8.15
C PHE A 58 4.81 7.50 -6.78
N ALA A 59 5.27 8.69 -6.40
CA ALA A 59 4.84 9.32 -5.15
C ALA A 59 3.33 9.63 -5.14
N GLU A 60 2.78 10.05 -6.28
CA GLU A 60 1.34 10.25 -6.46
C GLU A 60 0.59 8.92 -6.31
N TRP A 61 1.07 7.84 -6.94
CA TRP A 61 0.47 6.52 -6.81
C TRP A 61 0.50 5.98 -5.37
N LEU A 62 1.60 6.18 -4.62
CA LEU A 62 1.66 5.79 -3.20
C LEU A 62 0.58 6.49 -2.37
N LEU A 63 0.32 7.78 -2.66
CA LEU A 63 -0.73 8.53 -2.00
C LEU A 63 -2.12 8.01 -2.39
N GLU A 64 -2.33 7.65 -3.65
CA GLU A 64 -3.58 7.02 -4.10
C GLU A 64 -3.85 5.70 -3.36
N LEU A 65 -2.81 4.86 -3.20
CA LEU A 65 -2.92 3.63 -2.40
C LEU A 65 -3.34 3.93 -0.96
N GLU A 66 -2.71 4.94 -0.35
CA GLU A 66 -3.03 5.35 1.02
C GLU A 66 -4.49 5.78 1.15
N LEU A 67 -4.96 6.64 0.23
CA LEU A 67 -6.35 7.08 0.15
C LEU A 67 -7.34 5.94 -0.13
N ASP A 68 -6.88 4.89 -0.81
CA ASP A 68 -7.63 3.66 -1.05
C ASP A 68 -7.65 2.69 0.15
N GLY A 69 -7.00 3.07 1.26
CA GLY A 69 -6.98 2.35 2.53
C GLY A 69 -5.81 1.39 2.69
N TRP A 70 -4.84 1.40 1.77
CA TRP A 70 -3.63 0.61 1.90
C TRP A 70 -2.63 1.28 2.82
N GLN A 71 -2.07 0.53 3.75
CA GLN A 71 -1.17 1.06 4.76
C GLN A 71 0.03 0.14 4.94
N LEU A 72 1.21 0.74 5.16
CA LEU A 72 2.41 -0.02 5.50
C LEU A 72 2.23 -0.68 6.86
N VAL A 73 2.54 -1.98 6.92
CA VAL A 73 2.54 -2.75 8.16
C VAL A 73 3.76 -2.39 9.01
N ASP A 74 4.90 -2.26 8.35
CA ASP A 74 6.20 -1.94 8.96
C ASP A 74 6.98 -0.94 8.09
N PRO A 75 8.01 -0.27 8.65
CA PRO A 75 8.94 0.51 7.85
C PRO A 75 9.52 -0.32 6.71
N VAL A 76 9.66 0.30 5.53
CA VAL A 76 10.29 -0.34 4.37
C VAL A 76 11.71 -0.79 4.72
N ASP A 77 12.01 -2.07 4.46
CA ASP A 77 13.34 -2.65 4.60
C ASP A 77 13.77 -3.34 3.30
N GLY A 78 15.05 -3.26 2.96
CA GLY A 78 15.60 -3.86 1.74
C GLY A 78 15.01 -3.33 0.41
N GLY A 79 14.19 -2.27 0.46
CA GLY A 79 13.48 -1.73 -0.70
C GLY A 79 12.08 -2.31 -0.93
N HIS A 80 11.57 -3.12 -0.01
CA HIS A 80 10.22 -3.68 -0.06
C HIS A 80 9.45 -3.30 1.21
N GLY A 81 8.17 -2.97 1.04
CA GLY A 81 7.22 -2.80 2.12
C GLY A 81 6.14 -3.87 2.05
N LEU A 82 5.63 -4.29 3.20
CA LEU A 82 4.38 -5.04 3.29
C LEU A 82 3.24 -4.07 3.54
N MET A 83 2.16 -4.23 2.79
CA MET A 83 0.98 -3.40 2.90
C MET A 83 -0.25 -4.24 3.21
N VAL A 84 -1.19 -3.64 3.95
CA VAL A 84 -2.48 -4.23 4.27
C VAL A 84 -3.59 -3.23 3.98
N ASN A 85 -4.77 -3.74 3.63
CA ASN A 85 -6.00 -2.96 3.54
C ASN A 85 -7.00 -3.45 4.59
N GLU A 86 -7.78 -2.52 5.18
CA GLU A 86 -8.88 -2.88 6.08
C GLU A 86 -9.93 -3.72 5.36
N ASP A 87 -10.18 -3.42 4.08
CA ASP A 87 -11.07 -4.19 3.21
C ASP A 87 -10.37 -5.47 2.71
N PRO A 88 -10.79 -6.67 3.14
CA PRO A 88 -10.18 -7.92 2.73
C PRO A 88 -10.41 -8.27 1.24
N GLU A 89 -11.35 -7.61 0.56
CA GLU A 89 -11.66 -7.89 -0.85
C GLU A 89 -10.80 -7.05 -1.81
N LYS A 90 -10.09 -6.03 -1.32
CA LYS A 90 -9.18 -5.20 -2.12
C LYS A 90 -7.84 -5.90 -2.31
N GLN A 91 -7.38 -5.93 -3.56
CA GLN A 91 -6.07 -6.47 -3.97
C GLN A 91 -5.34 -5.41 -4.79
N LEU A 92 -4.02 -5.25 -4.59
CA LEU A 92 -3.21 -4.36 -5.43
C LEU A 92 -3.06 -4.96 -6.84
N SER A 93 -3.10 -6.29 -6.92
CA SER A 93 -2.81 -7.08 -8.11
C SER A 93 -4.06 -7.64 -8.80
N ARG A 94 -5.10 -6.83 -9.02
CA ARG A 94 -6.15 -7.20 -9.98
C ARG A 94 -6.08 -6.34 -11.25
N PRO A 95 -5.56 -6.86 -12.38
CA PRO A 95 -5.77 -6.20 -13.66
C PRO A 95 -7.27 -6.14 -13.94
N ALA A 96 -7.75 -4.97 -14.37
CA ALA A 96 -9.09 -4.80 -14.92
C ALA A 96 -9.28 -5.61 -16.20
#